data_AF-A0A972GM73-F1
#
_entry.id   AF-A0A972GM73-F1
#
_cell.length_a   1.000
_cell.length_b   1.000
_cell.length_c   1.000
_cell.angle_alpha   90.00
_cell.angle_beta   90.00
_cell.angle_gamma   90.00
#
_symmetry.space_group_name_H-M   'P 1'
#
loop_
_entity.id
_entity.type
_entity.pdbx_description
1 polymer ?
#
loop_
_entity_poly.entity_id
_entity_poly.type
_entity_poly.pdbx_seq_one_letter_code
_entity_poly.pdbx_strand_id
1 'polypeptide(L)'
;MRLRQVNKHMKQPGEKYRFRTLLSPRLLLITLIVVILGGYWFLPIDGRILIVTNPQTNPVGAWPQTRVEPQAARPDEPVTLYISDNVPWANIKLMIDGEEIPLDEEFISRGPLNNGPWTWRWVFRAPDNTNYAAIFYHDCHTGCIERTRIQLGPTTTTNDPDPPLSPTELGVVFADPTRDWRGRAGWSVELTYTQRPFDENFSIDGLAQWVHKANEQGLRVLVRIAYDYRQAMPPTSDEVALARYLDACERLARDERFKGVYGYIIGSGINGLDENELTPEQPTTPEWYARVFNGYSVDPQRTDNVVQRMRAVNPQVRLLVVPLTPWIDDQDGAIRDFLNQPWLNYMNTLVAHIDESVKAKREVGTALANPDGFAIQAPGRPTAPEVANQPSREPATDLYRTEWGRAQAGFRVYKDWLRIINRYDTTRGMPAYIVSTNTWTSDERIPPAQNYPPGWLTNALREVRREPQLQALCWFLDHPQGDPSSELWGGFSLNLRNGQMFEAAREFDELLQN
;
A
#
# COMPACT_ATOMS: atom_id res chain seq x y z
N MET A 1 54.15 -12.95 -94.82
CA MET A 1 55.57 -13.37 -94.76
C MET A 1 55.74 -14.26 -93.54
N ARG A 2 56.10 -15.54 -93.74
CA ARG A 2 56.73 -16.52 -92.82
C ARG A 2 56.15 -16.70 -91.39
N LEU A 3 55.52 -17.85 -91.10
CA LEU A 3 56.09 -19.09 -90.52
C LEU A 3 56.51 -18.99 -89.03
N ARG A 4 55.77 -19.68 -88.12
CA ARG A 4 56.24 -20.80 -87.26
C ARG A 4 55.31 -21.11 -86.07
N GLN A 5 54.56 -22.20 -86.18
CA GLN A 5 54.60 -23.42 -85.34
C GLN A 5 54.97 -23.35 -83.83
N VAL A 6 54.10 -23.93 -82.97
CA VAL A 6 54.31 -25.12 -82.07
C VAL A 6 53.60 -25.05 -80.69
N ASN A 7 52.73 -26.05 -80.47
CA ASN A 7 52.31 -26.82 -79.28
C ASN A 7 51.94 -26.23 -77.89
N LYS A 8 50.71 -26.60 -77.48
CA LYS A 8 50.27 -27.32 -76.25
C LYS A 8 50.97 -27.03 -74.91
N HIS A 9 50.19 -26.53 -73.91
CA HIS A 9 49.86 -27.28 -72.69
C HIS A 9 48.81 -26.59 -71.79
N MET A 10 47.87 -27.42 -71.30
CA MET A 10 47.06 -27.40 -70.08
C MET A 10 46.72 -26.07 -69.37
N LYS A 11 45.41 -25.84 -69.16
CA LYS A 11 44.79 -25.73 -67.83
C LYS A 11 43.26 -25.90 -67.92
N GLN A 12 42.73 -26.80 -67.10
CA GLN A 12 41.31 -27.12 -66.95
C GLN A 12 40.53 -26.02 -66.19
N PRO A 13 39.18 -26.01 -66.31
CA PRO A 13 38.32 -24.93 -65.85
C PRO A 13 37.82 -25.12 -64.40
N GLY A 14 37.56 -24.00 -63.72
CA GLY A 14 37.06 -23.98 -62.34
C GLY A 14 35.64 -24.51 -62.19
N GLU A 15 35.50 -25.51 -61.32
CA GLU A 15 34.24 -26.06 -60.83
C GLU A 15 33.55 -25.11 -59.85
N LYS A 16 32.27 -24.83 -60.12
CA LYS A 16 31.33 -24.19 -59.18
C LYS A 16 30.82 -25.26 -58.21
N TYR A 17 31.19 -25.15 -56.94
CA TYR A 17 30.60 -25.93 -55.85
C TYR A 17 29.12 -25.57 -55.67
N ARG A 18 28.22 -26.45 -56.12
CA ARG A 18 26.81 -26.47 -55.70
C ARG A 18 26.70 -27.39 -54.49
N PHE A 19 26.61 -26.81 -53.29
CA PHE A 19 26.20 -27.54 -52.08
C PHE A 19 24.73 -27.94 -52.22
N ARG A 20 24.49 -29.20 -52.62
CA ARG A 20 23.18 -29.85 -52.50
C ARG A 20 23.08 -30.42 -51.08
N THR A 21 22.44 -29.70 -50.17
CA THR A 21 22.01 -30.24 -48.87
C THR A 21 20.81 -31.16 -49.08
N LEU A 22 21.10 -32.46 -49.19
CA LEU A 22 20.12 -33.54 -49.00
C LEU A 22 19.82 -33.65 -47.49
N LEU A 23 19.02 -32.73 -46.97
CA LEU A 23 18.37 -32.93 -45.68
C LEU A 23 17.19 -33.87 -45.92
N SER A 24 17.30 -35.11 -45.41
CA SER A 24 16.20 -36.07 -45.51
C SER A 24 14.94 -35.48 -44.86
N PRO A 25 13.73 -35.77 -45.39
CA PRO A 25 12.48 -35.27 -44.81
C PRO A 25 12.31 -35.65 -43.33
N ARG A 26 12.98 -36.72 -42.87
CA ARG A 26 13.04 -37.10 -41.47
C ARG A 26 13.89 -36.15 -40.62
N LEU A 27 15.03 -35.68 -41.13
CA LEU A 27 15.85 -34.71 -40.41
C LEU A 27 15.12 -33.37 -40.27
N LEU A 28 14.44 -32.94 -41.34
CA LEU A 28 13.65 -31.70 -41.36
C LEU A 28 12.49 -31.76 -40.36
N LEU A 29 11.84 -32.91 -40.23
CA LEU A 29 10.79 -33.14 -39.22
C LEU A 29 11.35 -33.11 -37.80
N ILE A 30 12.51 -33.74 -37.56
CA ILE A 30 13.16 -33.74 -36.23
C ILE A 30 13.59 -32.31 -35.85
N THR A 31 14.18 -31.56 -36.79
CA THR A 31 14.55 -30.16 -36.54
C THR A 31 13.31 -29.30 -36.25
N LEU A 32 12.21 -29.50 -36.97
CA LEU A 32 10.95 -28.81 -36.71
C LEU A 32 10.41 -29.13 -35.31
N ILE A 33 10.41 -30.40 -34.88
CA ILE A 33 9.97 -30.81 -33.55
C ILE A 33 10.85 -30.18 -32.45
N VAL A 34 12.18 -30.16 -32.63
CA VAL A 34 13.10 -29.54 -31.67
C VAL A 34 12.91 -28.03 -31.61
N VAL A 35 12.65 -27.36 -32.74
CA VAL A 35 12.35 -25.91 -32.78
C VAL A 35 11.02 -25.60 -32.11
N ILE A 36 9.99 -26.44 -32.29
CA ILE A 36 8.69 -26.26 -31.61
C ILE A 36 8.82 -26.49 -30.10
N LEU A 37 9.52 -27.57 -29.69
CA LEU A 37 9.75 -27.86 -28.27
C LEU A 37 10.66 -26.83 -27.60
N GLY A 38 11.69 -26.34 -28.30
CA GLY A 38 12.56 -25.27 -27.81
C GLY A 38 11.84 -23.92 -27.74
N GLY A 39 11.06 -23.57 -28.77
CA GLY A 39 10.23 -22.36 -28.80
C GLY A 39 9.15 -22.35 -27.71
N TYR A 40 8.61 -23.52 -27.35
CA TYR A 40 7.67 -23.67 -26.24
C TYR A 40 8.28 -23.21 -24.90
N TRP A 41 9.57 -23.50 -24.65
CA TRP A 41 10.26 -23.05 -23.42
C TRP A 41 10.63 -21.56 -23.43
N PHE A 42 10.56 -20.89 -24.58
CA PHE A 42 10.87 -19.46 -24.74
C PHE A 42 9.64 -18.56 -24.88
N LEU A 43 8.43 -19.12 -24.94
CA LEU A 43 7.20 -18.33 -24.90
C LEU A 43 6.87 -17.99 -23.44
N PRO A 44 6.63 -16.71 -23.10
CA PRO A 44 6.21 -16.30 -21.77
C PRO A 44 4.71 -16.62 -21.60
N ILE A 45 4.38 -17.90 -21.54
CA ILE A 45 3.02 -18.36 -21.24
C ILE A 45 3.00 -18.76 -19.78
N ASP A 46 2.76 -17.78 -18.90
CA ASP A 46 2.27 -18.06 -17.56
C ASP A 46 0.79 -18.45 -17.67
N GLY A 47 0.56 -19.73 -17.93
CA GLY A 47 -0.78 -20.29 -18.08
C GLY A 47 -0.75 -21.78 -18.41
N ARG A 48 -1.58 -22.57 -17.72
CA ARG A 48 -1.76 -24.00 -18.04
C ARG A 48 -2.72 -24.13 -19.22
N ILE A 49 -2.24 -24.61 -20.37
CA ILE A 49 -3.11 -24.99 -21.48
C ILE A 49 -3.72 -26.35 -21.18
N LEU A 50 -5.04 -26.41 -21.02
CA LEU A 50 -5.79 -27.65 -20.81
C LEU A 50 -6.56 -28.00 -22.10
N ILE A 51 -6.17 -29.09 -22.76
CA ILE A 51 -6.89 -29.58 -23.95
C ILE A 51 -8.02 -30.49 -23.48
N VAL A 52 -9.25 -29.98 -23.49
CA VAL A 52 -10.45 -30.75 -23.14
C VAL A 52 -11.02 -31.38 -24.41
N THR A 53 -10.91 -32.71 -24.55
CA THR A 53 -11.39 -33.45 -25.72
C THR A 53 -12.87 -33.83 -25.65
N ASN A 54 -13.55 -33.55 -24.53
CA ASN A 54 -14.98 -33.78 -24.38
C ASN A 54 -15.60 -32.75 -23.40
N PRO A 55 -16.51 -31.87 -23.85
CA PRO A 55 -17.13 -30.83 -23.01
C PRO A 55 -18.08 -31.37 -21.92
N GLN A 56 -18.40 -32.67 -21.93
CA GLN A 56 -19.27 -33.29 -20.90
C GLN A 56 -18.51 -34.02 -19.78
N THR A 57 -17.19 -34.16 -19.89
CA THR A 57 -16.36 -34.64 -18.78
C THR A 57 -15.77 -33.43 -18.08
N ASN A 58 -16.22 -33.15 -16.84
CA ASN A 58 -15.51 -32.25 -15.93
C ASN A 58 -14.02 -32.59 -15.97
N PRO A 59 -13.12 -31.62 -16.12
CA PRO A 59 -11.69 -31.88 -16.25
C PRO A 59 -11.21 -32.61 -14.99
N VAL A 60 -11.03 -33.93 -15.12
CA VAL A 60 -10.41 -34.79 -14.11
C VAL A 60 -8.95 -34.35 -14.04
N GLY A 61 -8.62 -33.45 -13.11
CA GLY A 61 -7.25 -33.02 -12.83
C GLY A 61 -6.97 -31.52 -12.76
N ALA A 62 -7.93 -30.64 -13.09
CA ALA A 62 -7.77 -29.20 -12.89
C ALA A 62 -8.45 -28.76 -11.59
N TRP A 63 -7.65 -28.44 -10.57
CA TRP A 63 -8.11 -27.93 -9.27
C TRP A 63 -7.68 -26.45 -9.08
N PRO A 64 -8.53 -25.60 -8.47
CA PRO A 64 -9.83 -25.93 -7.89
C PRO A 64 -10.92 -26.07 -8.96
N GLN A 65 -12.00 -26.78 -8.62
CA GLN A 65 -13.23 -26.85 -9.42
C GLN A 65 -14.27 -25.90 -8.82
N THR A 66 -15.03 -25.22 -9.66
CA THR A 66 -15.97 -24.18 -9.22
C THR A 66 -17.35 -24.44 -9.83
N ARG A 67 -18.41 -24.30 -9.02
CA ARG A 67 -19.80 -24.42 -9.48
C ARG A 67 -20.63 -23.29 -8.88
N VAL A 68 -21.39 -22.60 -9.73
CA VAL A 68 -22.21 -21.44 -9.34
C VAL A 68 -23.66 -21.73 -9.71
N GLU A 69 -24.58 -21.47 -8.78
CA GLU A 69 -26.02 -21.70 -8.95
C GLU A 69 -26.82 -20.50 -8.41
N PRO A 70 -27.60 -19.78 -9.24
CA PRO A 70 -27.70 -19.89 -10.70
C PRO A 70 -26.47 -19.30 -11.41
N GLN A 71 -26.16 -19.79 -12.62
CA GLN A 71 -25.00 -19.31 -13.39
C GLN A 71 -25.12 -17.86 -13.86
N ALA A 72 -26.34 -17.34 -13.99
CA ALA A 72 -26.64 -15.99 -14.45
C ALA A 72 -27.66 -15.35 -13.50
N ALA A 73 -27.22 -15.09 -12.27
CA ALA A 73 -28.02 -14.41 -11.26
C ALA A 73 -28.28 -12.95 -11.65
N ARG A 74 -29.49 -12.47 -11.40
CA ARG A 74 -29.81 -11.03 -11.48
C ARG A 74 -29.35 -10.33 -10.19
N PRO A 75 -29.15 -8.99 -10.21
CA PRO A 75 -28.93 -8.22 -8.99
C PRO A 75 -29.93 -8.59 -7.89
N ASP A 76 -29.43 -8.71 -6.66
CA ASP A 76 -30.16 -9.12 -5.46
C ASP A 76 -30.69 -10.57 -5.46
N GLU A 77 -30.43 -11.37 -6.49
CA GLU A 77 -30.78 -12.80 -6.51
C GLU A 77 -29.78 -13.61 -5.67
N PRO A 78 -30.24 -14.60 -4.87
CA PRO A 78 -29.34 -15.47 -4.13
C PRO A 78 -28.48 -16.33 -5.07
N VAL A 79 -27.19 -16.34 -4.82
CA VAL A 79 -26.17 -17.13 -5.52
C VAL A 79 -25.50 -18.07 -4.54
N THR A 80 -25.42 -19.34 -4.93
CA THR A 80 -24.64 -20.34 -4.22
C THR A 80 -23.37 -20.65 -5.02
N LEU A 81 -22.22 -20.42 -4.42
CA LEU A 81 -20.92 -20.78 -4.98
C LEU A 81 -20.36 -21.98 -4.23
N TYR A 82 -19.94 -22.99 -4.98
CA TYR A 82 -19.21 -24.15 -4.51
C TYR A 82 -17.79 -24.09 -5.07
N ILE A 83 -16.80 -24.30 -4.20
CA ILE A 83 -15.41 -24.47 -4.61
C ILE A 83 -14.92 -25.79 -4.04
N SER A 84 -14.39 -26.63 -4.92
CA SER A 84 -13.78 -27.90 -4.57
C SER A 84 -12.28 -27.87 -4.84
N ASP A 85 -11.46 -28.34 -3.91
CA ASP A 85 -10.00 -28.48 -4.09
C ASP A 85 -9.51 -29.83 -3.54
N ASN A 86 -8.36 -30.30 -4.02
CA ASN A 86 -7.73 -31.52 -3.54
C ASN A 86 -6.86 -31.30 -2.29
N VAL A 87 -6.66 -30.04 -1.88
CA VAL A 87 -5.95 -29.66 -0.65
C VAL A 87 -6.95 -29.23 0.44
N PRO A 88 -6.83 -29.71 1.69
CA PRO A 88 -7.67 -29.31 2.83
C PRO A 88 -7.29 -27.93 3.37
N TRP A 89 -7.59 -26.85 2.64
CA TRP A 89 -7.33 -25.51 3.15
C TRP A 89 -8.18 -25.22 4.40
N ALA A 90 -7.53 -24.90 5.52
CA ALA A 90 -8.21 -24.62 6.79
C ALA A 90 -8.54 -23.13 6.98
N ASN A 91 -7.75 -22.23 6.37
CA ASN A 91 -7.88 -20.78 6.52
C ASN A 91 -8.19 -20.16 5.16
N ILE A 92 -9.47 -20.18 4.79
CA ILE A 92 -9.96 -19.75 3.47
C ILE A 92 -10.87 -18.55 3.58
N LYS A 93 -10.93 -17.76 2.51
CA LYS A 93 -11.87 -16.64 2.38
C LYS A 93 -12.39 -16.56 0.96
N LEU A 94 -13.63 -16.08 0.81
CA LEU A 94 -14.19 -15.71 -0.47
C LEU A 94 -14.46 -14.20 -0.44
N MET A 95 -13.90 -13.48 -1.40
CA MET A 95 -14.16 -12.05 -1.58
C MET A 95 -15.01 -11.85 -2.83
N ILE A 96 -16.02 -10.99 -2.73
CA ILE A 96 -16.85 -10.52 -3.84
C ILE A 96 -16.90 -9.01 -3.74
N ASP A 97 -16.41 -8.31 -4.78
CA ASP A 97 -16.41 -6.83 -4.81
C ASP A 97 -15.75 -6.21 -3.56
N GLY A 98 -14.68 -6.84 -3.08
CA GLY A 98 -13.95 -6.43 -1.88
C GLY A 98 -14.62 -6.77 -0.55
N GLU A 99 -15.81 -7.35 -0.56
CA GLU A 99 -16.51 -7.81 0.64
C GLU A 99 -16.26 -9.30 0.90
N GLU A 100 -16.03 -9.66 2.16
CA GLU A 100 -15.89 -11.05 2.57
C GLU A 100 -17.27 -11.71 2.68
N ILE A 101 -17.45 -12.83 1.99
CA ILE A 101 -18.66 -13.64 2.11
C ILE A 101 -18.43 -14.72 3.18
N PRO A 102 -19.28 -14.79 4.22
CA PRO A 102 -19.19 -15.81 5.24
C PRO A 102 -19.26 -17.22 4.65
N LEU A 103 -18.36 -18.09 5.10
CA LEU A 103 -18.38 -19.52 4.76
C LEU A 103 -19.62 -20.18 5.38
N ASP A 104 -20.26 -21.05 4.61
CA ASP A 104 -21.28 -21.94 5.13
C ASP A 104 -20.64 -23.14 5.84
N GLU A 105 -20.38 -22.99 7.14
CA GLU A 105 -19.67 -23.99 7.95
C GLU A 105 -20.43 -25.33 8.05
N GLU A 106 -21.76 -25.31 7.90
CA GLU A 106 -22.59 -26.51 7.90
C GLU A 106 -22.38 -27.36 6.63
N PHE A 107 -21.78 -26.78 5.59
CA PHE A 107 -21.52 -27.43 4.30
C PHE A 107 -20.03 -27.60 4.01
N ILE A 108 -19.27 -28.07 4.99
CA ILE A 108 -17.92 -28.58 4.72
C ILE A 108 -18.04 -30.06 4.38
N SER A 109 -18.10 -30.39 3.09
CA SER A 109 -18.24 -31.77 2.64
C SER A 109 -16.93 -32.33 2.10
N ARG A 110 -16.57 -33.52 2.59
CA ARG A 110 -15.74 -34.47 1.85
C ARG A 110 -16.68 -35.30 0.98
N GLY A 111 -16.35 -35.50 -0.29
CA GLY A 111 -17.16 -36.32 -1.20
C GLY A 111 -17.50 -37.71 -0.62
N PRO A 112 -18.41 -38.48 -1.26
CA PRO A 112 -19.26 -39.53 -0.65
C PRO A 112 -18.61 -40.69 0.14
N LEU A 113 -17.29 -40.74 0.33
CA LEU A 113 -16.56 -41.83 0.98
C LEU A 113 -15.34 -41.35 1.81
N ASN A 114 -15.29 -40.09 2.26
CA ASN A 114 -14.09 -39.49 2.89
C ASN A 114 -12.82 -39.45 2.00
N ASN A 115 -12.93 -39.85 0.73
CA ASN A 115 -11.87 -39.88 -0.27
C ASN A 115 -12.11 -38.90 -1.44
N GLY A 116 -13.09 -38.00 -1.31
CA GLY A 116 -13.40 -36.98 -2.32
C GLY A 116 -12.66 -35.66 -2.08
N PRO A 117 -12.71 -34.73 -3.05
CA PRO A 117 -12.20 -33.37 -2.86
C PRO A 117 -12.91 -32.68 -1.69
N TRP A 118 -12.23 -31.72 -1.09
CA TRP A 118 -12.83 -30.81 -0.12
C TRP A 118 -13.69 -29.81 -0.86
N THR A 119 -14.93 -29.65 -0.42
CA THR A 119 -15.86 -28.69 -1.02
C THR A 119 -16.38 -27.74 0.04
N TRP A 120 -16.26 -26.45 -0.26
CA TRP A 120 -16.78 -25.34 0.53
C TRP A 120 -17.93 -24.67 -0.21
N ARG A 121 -18.87 -24.10 0.53
CA ARG A 121 -20.05 -23.39 0.00
C ARG A 121 -20.14 -21.99 0.57
N TRP A 122 -20.54 -21.06 -0.28
CA TRP A 122 -20.92 -19.71 0.10
C TRP A 122 -22.28 -19.38 -0.50
N VAL A 123 -23.07 -18.63 0.26
CA VAL A 123 -24.36 -18.09 -0.19
C VAL A 123 -24.33 -16.59 -0.03
N PHE A 124 -24.60 -15.86 -1.10
CA PHE A 124 -24.61 -14.40 -1.12
C PHE A 124 -25.67 -13.89 -2.08
N ARG A 125 -25.93 -12.58 -2.09
CA ARG A 125 -26.82 -11.94 -3.06
C ARG A 125 -25.97 -11.30 -4.15
N ALA A 126 -26.34 -11.50 -5.41
CA ALA A 126 -25.60 -10.93 -6.52
C ALA A 126 -25.56 -9.38 -6.39
N PRO A 127 -24.38 -8.75 -6.46
CA PRO A 127 -24.24 -7.31 -6.45
C PRO A 127 -25.03 -6.63 -7.58
N ASP A 128 -25.27 -5.33 -7.44
CA ASP A 128 -25.88 -4.49 -8.49
C ASP A 128 -25.02 -4.41 -9.76
N ASN A 129 -23.71 -4.62 -9.61
CA ASN A 129 -22.80 -4.66 -10.74
C ASN A 129 -23.07 -5.91 -11.60
N THR A 130 -23.31 -5.69 -12.90
CA THR A 130 -23.63 -6.77 -13.84
C THR A 130 -22.47 -7.73 -14.11
N ASN A 131 -21.24 -7.36 -13.74
CA ASN A 131 -20.05 -8.20 -13.92
C ASN A 131 -19.13 -8.04 -12.71
N TYR A 132 -18.96 -9.09 -11.92
CA TYR A 132 -18.18 -9.06 -10.69
C TYR A 132 -17.32 -10.32 -10.53
N ALA A 133 -16.22 -10.21 -9.80
CA ALA A 133 -15.31 -11.33 -9.58
C ALA A 133 -15.49 -11.91 -8.17
N ALA A 134 -15.64 -13.23 -8.09
CA ALA A 134 -15.48 -13.98 -6.85
C ALA A 134 -14.04 -14.50 -6.76
N ILE A 135 -13.33 -14.09 -5.71
CA ILE A 135 -11.92 -14.42 -5.52
C ILE A 135 -11.78 -15.33 -4.30
N PHE A 136 -11.23 -16.52 -4.50
CA PHE A 136 -11.02 -17.50 -3.45
C PHE A 136 -9.58 -17.45 -2.98
N TYR A 137 -9.40 -17.22 -1.69
CA TYR A 137 -8.12 -17.15 -1.02
C TYR A 137 -7.90 -18.33 -0.08
N HIS A 138 -6.62 -18.69 0.10
CA HIS A 138 -6.16 -19.66 1.09
C HIS A 138 -5.04 -19.07 1.96
N ASP A 139 -4.64 -19.82 2.99
CA ASP A 139 -3.59 -19.47 3.96
C ASP A 139 -3.77 -18.13 4.70
N CYS A 140 -5.02 -17.66 4.78
CA CYS A 140 -5.37 -16.33 5.31
C CYS A 140 -4.90 -16.03 6.76
N HIS A 141 -4.59 -17.05 7.56
CA HIS A 141 -3.97 -16.90 8.88
C HIS A 141 -2.58 -16.24 8.88
N THR A 142 -1.81 -16.38 7.79
CA THR A 142 -0.48 -15.75 7.61
C THR A 142 -0.47 -14.71 6.49
N GLY A 143 -1.62 -14.46 5.87
CA GLY A 143 -1.79 -13.58 4.72
C GLY A 143 -2.46 -14.35 3.59
N CYS A 144 -3.59 -13.83 3.10
CA CYS A 144 -4.38 -14.49 2.07
C CYS A 144 -3.64 -14.56 0.74
N ILE A 145 -3.62 -15.73 0.10
CA ILE A 145 -3.04 -15.96 -1.23
C ILE A 145 -4.15 -16.35 -2.19
N GLU A 146 -4.23 -15.71 -3.36
CA GLU A 146 -5.26 -16.00 -4.36
C GLU A 146 -5.07 -17.40 -4.92
N ARG A 147 -6.08 -18.27 -4.73
CA ARG A 147 -6.10 -19.62 -5.28
C ARG A 147 -6.76 -19.67 -6.66
N THR A 148 -7.87 -18.94 -6.81
CA THR A 148 -8.62 -18.84 -8.07
C THR A 148 -9.51 -17.60 -8.07
N ARG A 149 -9.85 -17.14 -9.27
CA ARG A 149 -10.75 -16.03 -9.55
C ARG A 149 -11.79 -16.47 -10.56
N ILE A 150 -13.05 -16.17 -10.25
CA ILE A 150 -14.22 -16.58 -11.02
C ILE A 150 -14.94 -15.32 -11.45
N GLN A 151 -15.04 -15.09 -12.76
CA GLN A 151 -15.86 -14.01 -13.28
C GLN A 151 -17.32 -14.43 -13.30
N LEU A 152 -18.19 -13.64 -12.68
CA LEU A 152 -19.63 -13.88 -12.57
C LEU A 152 -20.39 -12.75 -13.29
N GLY A 153 -21.46 -13.13 -14.00
CA GLY A 153 -22.23 -12.22 -14.85
C GLY A 153 -21.91 -12.35 -16.34
N PRO A 154 -22.68 -11.69 -17.22
CA PRO A 154 -22.43 -11.67 -18.66
C PRO A 154 -21.02 -11.17 -18.97
N THR A 155 -20.28 -11.95 -19.77
CA THR A 155 -18.95 -11.58 -20.25
C THR A 155 -19.08 -10.41 -21.23
N THR A 156 -18.95 -9.18 -20.76
CA THR A 156 -18.87 -8.02 -21.65
C THR A 156 -17.56 -8.07 -22.42
N THR A 157 -17.68 -8.09 -23.74
CA THR A 157 -16.55 -8.05 -24.67
C THR A 157 -15.91 -6.67 -24.57
N THR A 158 -14.65 -6.64 -24.11
CA THR A 158 -13.71 -5.49 -24.18
C THR A 158 -14.36 -4.14 -23.88
N ASN A 159 -14.46 -3.79 -22.60
CA ASN A 159 -14.49 -2.39 -22.22
C ASN A 159 -13.21 -1.75 -22.76
N ASP A 160 -13.33 -0.62 -23.46
CA ASP A 160 -12.17 0.24 -23.70
C ASP A 160 -11.45 0.44 -22.36
N PRO A 161 -10.11 0.38 -22.32
CA PRO A 161 -9.37 0.63 -21.08
C PRO A 161 -9.80 1.98 -20.54
N ASP A 162 -10.17 2.03 -19.26
CA ASP A 162 -10.54 3.27 -18.60
C ASP A 162 -9.47 4.33 -18.88
N PRO A 163 -9.88 5.59 -19.16
CA PRO A 163 -8.93 6.64 -19.44
C PRO A 163 -7.93 6.73 -18.27
N PRO A 164 -6.62 6.87 -18.54
CA PRO A 164 -5.63 6.90 -17.49
C PRO A 164 -5.91 8.07 -16.55
N LEU A 165 -5.97 7.76 -15.25
CA LEU A 165 -6.21 8.76 -14.21
C LEU A 165 -5.04 9.76 -14.14
N SER A 166 -5.38 11.02 -13.92
CA SER A 166 -4.38 12.07 -13.77
C SER A 166 -3.86 12.14 -12.32
N PRO A 167 -2.54 12.03 -12.08
CA PRO A 167 -1.96 12.19 -10.74
C PRO A 167 -2.37 13.50 -10.05
N THR A 168 -2.59 13.45 -8.74
CA THR A 168 -2.69 14.63 -7.85
C THR A 168 -1.97 14.37 -6.54
N GLU A 169 -1.47 15.41 -5.89
CA GLU A 169 -0.92 15.33 -4.53
C GLU A 169 -2.02 15.26 -3.47
N LEU A 170 -3.27 15.59 -3.82
CA LEU A 170 -4.38 15.60 -2.87
C LEU A 170 -4.76 14.21 -2.40
N GLY A 171 -5.05 14.11 -1.11
CA GLY A 171 -5.62 12.92 -0.51
C GLY A 171 -6.40 13.21 0.74
N VAL A 172 -6.86 12.14 1.38
CA VAL A 172 -7.60 12.18 2.63
C VAL A 172 -7.25 10.96 3.48
N VAL A 173 -7.46 11.06 4.79
CA VAL A 173 -7.55 9.88 5.65
C VAL A 173 -8.97 9.33 5.56
N PHE A 174 -9.09 8.02 5.35
CA PHE A 174 -10.35 7.31 5.20
C PHE A 174 -11.23 7.91 4.09
N ALA A 175 -10.80 7.73 2.84
CA ALA A 175 -11.54 8.20 1.68
C ALA A 175 -12.96 7.64 1.64
N ASP A 176 -13.93 8.53 1.40
CA ASP A 176 -15.31 8.13 1.18
C ASP A 176 -15.42 7.34 -0.16
N PRO A 177 -15.91 6.08 -0.12
CA PRO A 177 -16.12 5.27 -1.33
C PRO A 177 -17.10 5.89 -2.34
N THR A 178 -17.89 6.89 -1.93
CA THR A 178 -18.85 7.59 -2.80
C THR A 178 -18.31 8.92 -3.35
N ARG A 179 -17.11 9.34 -2.94
CA ARG A 179 -16.49 10.59 -3.42
C ARG A 179 -16.13 10.51 -4.91
N ASP A 180 -16.53 11.53 -5.65
CA ASP A 180 -16.12 11.71 -7.04
C ASP A 180 -14.73 12.35 -7.12
N TRP A 181 -13.73 11.54 -7.50
CA TRP A 181 -12.34 11.96 -7.66
C TRP A 181 -12.04 12.68 -8.97
N ARG A 182 -13.04 12.93 -9.82
CA ARG A 182 -12.92 13.73 -11.06
C ARG A 182 -11.83 13.22 -12.01
N GLY A 183 -11.66 11.90 -12.09
CA GLY A 183 -10.62 11.26 -12.90
C GLY A 183 -9.18 11.46 -12.38
N ARG A 184 -9.02 11.78 -11.09
CA ARG A 184 -7.73 11.98 -10.44
C ARG A 184 -7.30 10.74 -9.66
N ALA A 185 -6.02 10.39 -9.76
CA ALA A 185 -5.38 9.41 -8.89
C ALA A 185 -4.82 10.12 -7.65
N GLY A 186 -5.66 10.26 -6.63
CA GLY A 186 -5.33 10.85 -5.33
C GLY A 186 -4.76 9.84 -4.33
N TRP A 187 -4.81 10.20 -3.05
CA TRP A 187 -4.31 9.36 -1.96
C TRP A 187 -5.39 9.06 -0.92
N SER A 188 -5.40 7.82 -0.41
CA SER A 188 -6.10 7.48 0.82
C SER A 188 -5.10 7.03 1.88
N VAL A 189 -5.27 7.50 3.12
CA VAL A 189 -4.52 7.01 4.27
C VAL A 189 -5.46 6.16 5.12
N GLU A 190 -5.17 4.88 5.20
CA GLU A 190 -5.92 3.90 5.98
C GLU A 190 -5.16 3.53 7.27
N LEU A 191 -5.81 2.78 8.16
CA LEU A 191 -5.28 2.41 9.47
C LEU A 191 -5.63 0.96 9.79
N THR A 192 -4.68 0.25 10.39
CA THR A 192 -4.95 -1.03 11.04
C THR A 192 -4.24 -1.13 12.39
N TYR A 193 -4.87 -1.84 13.33
CA TYR A 193 -4.30 -2.19 14.63
C TYR A 193 -3.97 -3.68 14.68
N THR A 194 -2.70 -3.99 14.92
CA THR A 194 -2.23 -5.39 14.93
C THR A 194 -2.84 -6.23 16.06
N GLN A 195 -3.21 -5.60 17.19
CA GLN A 195 -3.81 -6.28 18.34
C GLN A 195 -5.35 -6.31 18.32
N ARG A 196 -5.98 -5.85 17.23
CA ARG A 196 -7.44 -5.85 17.06
C ARG A 196 -7.87 -6.72 15.87
N PRO A 197 -7.58 -8.04 15.87
CA PRO A 197 -7.83 -8.91 14.73
C PRO A 197 -9.31 -9.11 14.39
N PHE A 198 -10.22 -8.79 15.31
CA PHE A 198 -11.67 -8.94 15.15
C PHE A 198 -12.39 -7.60 15.00
N ASP A 199 -11.66 -6.48 14.92
CA ASP A 199 -12.29 -5.18 14.69
C ASP A 199 -12.78 -5.08 13.25
N GLU A 200 -14.05 -4.73 13.08
CA GLU A 200 -14.71 -4.72 11.77
C GLU A 200 -14.05 -3.72 10.80
N ASN A 201 -13.50 -2.62 11.31
CA ASN A 201 -12.93 -1.57 10.47
C ASN A 201 -11.41 -1.60 10.46
N PHE A 202 -10.79 -1.82 11.62
CA PHE A 202 -9.36 -1.62 11.80
C PHE A 202 -8.55 -2.91 11.95
N SER A 203 -9.18 -4.08 11.85
CA SER A 203 -8.43 -5.33 11.67
C SER A 203 -7.78 -5.37 10.27
N ILE A 204 -6.84 -6.31 10.07
CA ILE A 204 -6.29 -6.57 8.73
C ILE A 204 -7.41 -6.95 7.75
N ASP A 205 -8.43 -7.65 8.21
CA ASP A 205 -9.52 -8.10 7.36
C ASP A 205 -10.50 -6.97 7.02
N GLY A 206 -10.83 -6.10 7.98
CA GLY A 206 -11.58 -4.87 7.74
C GLY A 206 -10.84 -3.91 6.79
N LEU A 207 -9.52 -3.74 7.00
CA LEU A 207 -8.66 -2.95 6.13
C LEU A 207 -8.71 -3.40 4.66
N ALA A 208 -8.78 -4.71 4.40
CA ALA A 208 -8.77 -5.24 3.04
C ALA A 208 -9.95 -4.72 2.20
N GLN A 209 -11.11 -4.52 2.81
CA GLN A 209 -12.28 -3.95 2.14
C GLN A 209 -12.05 -2.49 1.77
N TRP A 210 -11.51 -1.68 2.69
CA TRP A 210 -11.25 -0.25 2.44
C TRP A 210 -10.16 -0.03 1.40
N VAL A 211 -9.10 -0.84 1.45
CA VAL A 211 -8.05 -0.85 0.42
C VAL A 211 -8.62 -1.21 -0.95
N HIS A 212 -9.53 -2.19 -1.02
CA HIS A 212 -10.18 -2.55 -2.27
C HIS A 212 -10.96 -1.35 -2.85
N LYS A 213 -11.88 -0.76 -2.08
CA LYS A 213 -12.70 0.37 -2.50
C LYS A 213 -11.86 1.57 -2.96
N ALA A 214 -10.80 1.90 -2.21
CA ALA A 214 -9.90 2.99 -2.59
C ALA A 214 -9.15 2.70 -3.90
N ASN A 215 -8.71 1.46 -4.13
CA ASN A 215 -8.06 1.07 -5.39
C ASN A 215 -9.03 1.07 -6.58
N GLU A 216 -10.29 0.71 -6.38
CA GLU A 216 -11.33 0.80 -7.44
C GLU A 216 -11.59 2.25 -7.86
N GLN A 217 -11.50 3.19 -6.92
CA GLN A 217 -11.50 4.63 -7.23
C GLN A 217 -10.17 5.12 -7.84
N GLY A 218 -9.18 4.24 -7.98
CA GLY A 218 -7.86 4.55 -8.52
C GLY A 218 -6.95 5.36 -7.59
N LEU A 219 -7.22 5.32 -6.29
CA LEU A 219 -6.40 5.98 -5.27
C LEU A 219 -5.15 5.19 -4.95
N ARG A 220 -4.10 5.91 -4.55
CA ARG A 220 -2.90 5.33 -3.94
C ARG A 220 -3.11 5.20 -2.46
N VAL A 221 -3.01 3.98 -1.94
CA VAL A 221 -3.31 3.71 -0.52
C VAL A 221 -2.03 3.66 0.31
N LEU A 222 -1.96 4.50 1.34
CA LEU A 222 -0.98 4.40 2.42
C LEU A 222 -1.63 3.76 3.63
N VAL A 223 -1.03 2.74 4.23
CA VAL A 223 -1.59 2.05 5.40
C VAL A 223 -0.77 2.36 6.63
N ARG A 224 -1.37 2.97 7.64
CA ARG A 224 -0.77 3.10 8.97
C ARG A 224 -0.94 1.81 9.76
N ILE A 225 0.15 1.29 10.30
CA ILE A 225 0.17 0.08 11.13
C ILE A 225 0.47 0.48 12.56
N ALA A 226 -0.55 0.53 13.41
CA ALA A 226 -0.39 0.77 14.84
C ALA A 226 -0.47 -0.54 15.63
N TYR A 227 0.10 -0.57 16.83
CA TYR A 227 0.08 -1.77 17.66
C TYR A 227 -1.34 -2.04 18.19
N ASP A 228 -1.90 -1.11 18.95
CA ASP A 228 -3.26 -1.14 19.50
C ASP A 228 -3.86 0.28 19.57
N TYR A 229 -5.14 0.41 19.93
CA TYR A 229 -5.73 1.71 20.25
C TYR A 229 -4.87 2.45 21.28
N ARG A 230 -4.53 3.71 20.98
CA ARG A 230 -3.66 4.57 21.83
C ARG A 230 -2.31 3.95 22.19
N GLN A 231 -1.87 2.99 21.39
CA GLN A 231 -0.56 2.37 21.51
C GLN A 231 0.02 2.22 20.11
N ALA A 232 0.81 3.21 19.72
CA ALA A 232 1.31 3.30 18.36
C ALA A 232 2.30 2.19 17.99
N MET A 233 3.17 1.81 18.94
CA MET A 233 4.23 0.82 18.77
C MET A 233 4.13 -0.28 19.83
N PRO A 234 4.75 -1.46 19.63
CA PRO A 234 4.88 -2.45 20.71
C PRO A 234 5.49 -1.80 21.97
N PRO A 235 5.03 -2.18 23.18
CA PRO A 235 5.62 -1.74 24.45
C PRO A 235 7.15 -1.73 24.43
N THR A 236 7.72 -0.66 24.97
CA THR A 236 9.17 -0.44 24.96
C THR A 236 9.91 -1.60 25.62
N SER A 237 10.95 -2.12 24.95
CA SER A 237 11.74 -3.27 25.41
C SER A 237 10.99 -4.61 25.56
N ASP A 238 9.73 -4.70 25.12
CA ASP A 238 9.00 -5.98 25.08
C ASP A 238 9.25 -6.69 23.73
N GLU A 239 10.26 -7.55 23.71
CA GLU A 239 10.63 -8.35 22.54
C GLU A 239 9.54 -9.37 22.14
N VAL A 240 8.65 -9.78 23.05
CA VAL A 240 7.53 -10.69 22.72
C VAL A 240 6.42 -9.92 22.00
N ALA A 241 6.10 -8.71 22.47
CA ALA A 241 5.18 -7.83 21.77
C ALA A 241 5.74 -7.41 20.40
N LEU A 242 7.05 -7.16 20.31
CA LEU A 242 7.72 -6.91 19.04
C LEU A 242 7.53 -8.10 18.08
N ALA A 243 7.78 -9.33 18.51
CA ALA A 243 7.58 -10.52 17.67
C ALA A 243 6.15 -10.60 17.10
N ARG A 244 5.12 -10.41 17.94
CA ARG A 244 3.72 -10.39 17.48
C ARG A 244 3.42 -9.29 16.47
N TYR A 245 3.97 -8.10 16.68
CA TYR A 245 3.82 -6.97 15.75
C TYR A 245 4.50 -7.25 14.41
N LEU A 246 5.70 -7.87 14.43
CA LEU A 246 6.42 -8.27 13.23
C LEU A 246 5.66 -9.34 12.44
N ASP A 247 5.01 -10.29 13.10
CA ASP A 247 4.19 -11.31 12.44
C ASP A 247 2.97 -10.70 11.74
N ALA A 248 2.34 -9.69 12.36
CA ALA A 248 1.26 -8.92 11.72
C ALA A 248 1.76 -8.10 10.51
N CYS A 249 2.94 -7.49 10.61
CA CYS A 249 3.57 -6.78 9.50
C CYS A 249 3.92 -7.74 8.34
N GLU A 250 4.49 -8.91 8.63
CA GLU A 250 4.76 -9.94 7.63
C GLU A 250 3.45 -10.42 6.96
N ARG A 251 2.39 -10.62 7.74
CA ARG A 251 1.05 -10.96 7.22
C ARG A 251 0.56 -9.90 6.23
N LEU A 252 0.64 -8.62 6.56
CA LEU A 252 0.27 -7.52 5.66
C LEU A 252 1.09 -7.52 4.36
N ALA A 253 2.39 -7.80 4.43
CA ALA A 253 3.28 -7.83 3.27
C ALA A 253 3.03 -9.03 2.33
N ARG A 254 2.60 -10.16 2.90
CA ARG A 254 2.29 -11.40 2.16
C ARG A 254 0.88 -11.40 1.55
N ASP A 255 -0.08 -10.79 2.22
CA ASP A 255 -1.50 -10.89 1.86
C ASP A 255 -1.81 -10.17 0.54
N GLU A 256 -2.26 -10.96 -0.44
CA GLU A 256 -2.45 -10.51 -1.81
C GLU A 256 -3.60 -9.51 -1.98
N ARG A 257 -4.50 -9.40 -1.00
CA ARG A 257 -5.53 -8.35 -0.99
C ARG A 257 -4.92 -6.95 -0.88
N PHE A 258 -3.69 -6.84 -0.40
CA PHE A 258 -2.95 -5.58 -0.30
C PHE A 258 -1.98 -5.32 -1.46
N LYS A 259 -2.04 -6.09 -2.56
CA LYS A 259 -1.20 -5.84 -3.75
C LYS A 259 -1.30 -4.40 -4.29
N GLY A 260 -2.43 -3.72 -4.08
CA GLY A 260 -2.63 -2.33 -4.48
C GLY A 260 -2.14 -1.27 -3.47
N VAL A 261 -1.67 -1.68 -2.28
CA VAL A 261 -1.14 -0.72 -1.28
C VAL A 261 0.15 -0.09 -1.80
N TYR A 262 0.19 1.24 -1.80
CA TYR A 262 1.36 2.00 -2.22
C TYR A 262 2.51 1.89 -1.21
N GLY A 263 2.21 1.95 0.10
CA GLY A 263 3.21 1.84 1.16
C GLY A 263 2.62 1.77 2.56
N TYR A 264 3.43 1.33 3.51
CA TYR A 264 3.06 1.15 4.91
C TYR A 264 3.79 2.15 5.81
N ILE A 265 3.04 2.83 6.66
CA ILE A 265 3.53 3.75 7.68
C ILE A 265 3.59 2.98 9.00
N ILE A 266 4.77 2.89 9.60
CA ILE A 266 4.97 2.06 10.79
C ILE A 266 4.75 2.92 12.03
N GLY A 267 3.61 2.79 12.70
CA GLY A 267 3.20 3.56 13.89
C GLY A 267 2.38 4.83 13.61
N SER A 268 2.09 5.59 14.67
CA SER A 268 1.36 6.87 14.67
C SER A 268 1.85 7.77 15.81
N GLY A 269 2.17 9.06 15.59
CA GLY A 269 2.26 10.05 16.67
C GLY A 269 3.12 9.67 17.89
N ILE A 270 4.14 8.83 17.71
CA ILE A 270 4.80 8.06 18.79
C ILE A 270 5.46 8.92 19.88
N ASN A 271 5.69 10.19 19.60
CA ASN A 271 6.25 11.16 20.52
C ASN A 271 5.23 11.72 21.53
N GLY A 272 3.93 11.46 21.37
CA GLY A 272 2.89 11.78 22.35
C GLY A 272 2.73 10.69 23.42
N LEU A 273 2.56 11.08 24.68
CA LEU A 273 2.34 10.12 25.77
C LEU A 273 0.97 9.44 25.66
N ASP A 274 0.00 10.09 25.02
CA ASP A 274 -1.32 9.54 24.74
C ASP A 274 -1.32 8.38 23.74
N GLU A 275 -0.23 8.19 23.00
CA GLU A 275 0.00 7.06 22.07
C GLU A 275 0.81 5.90 22.72
N ASN A 276 0.92 5.89 24.06
CA ASN A 276 1.68 4.92 24.85
C ASN A 276 0.88 4.33 26.03
N GLU A 277 -0.43 4.10 25.86
CA GLU A 277 -1.36 3.69 26.93
C GLU A 277 -0.98 2.39 27.65
N LEU A 278 -0.34 1.43 26.97
CA LEU A 278 0.05 0.15 27.59
C LEU A 278 1.33 0.26 28.45
N THR A 279 2.19 1.23 28.15
CA THR A 279 3.42 1.49 28.92
C THR A 279 3.64 2.99 29.15
N PRO A 280 2.78 3.65 29.93
CA PRO A 280 2.87 5.11 30.14
C PRO A 280 4.14 5.50 30.90
N GLU A 281 4.70 4.61 31.73
CA GLU A 281 5.95 4.82 32.46
C GLU A 281 7.20 4.60 31.58
N GLN A 282 7.04 3.98 30.41
CA GLN A 282 8.11 3.66 29.45
C GLN A 282 7.63 3.95 28.02
N PRO A 283 7.39 5.23 27.69
CA PRO A 283 6.89 5.60 26.38
C PRO A 283 7.88 5.23 25.28
N THR A 284 7.40 5.17 24.05
CA THR A 284 8.19 4.81 22.87
C THR A 284 9.28 5.85 22.64
N THR A 285 10.54 5.44 22.80
CA THR A 285 11.70 6.31 22.53
C THR A 285 12.11 6.27 21.04
N PRO A 286 12.88 7.28 20.55
CA PRO A 286 13.48 7.23 19.21
C PRO A 286 14.31 5.96 18.96
N GLU A 287 15.07 5.50 19.97
CA GLU A 287 15.88 4.28 19.91
C GLU A 287 15.02 3.03 19.75
N TRP A 288 13.95 2.91 20.53
CA TRP A 288 13.03 1.78 20.44
C TRP A 288 12.34 1.75 19.09
N TYR A 289 11.87 2.90 18.59
CA TYR A 289 11.30 2.98 17.26
C TYR A 289 12.27 2.51 16.18
N ALA A 290 13.51 3.01 16.18
CA ALA A 290 14.52 2.60 15.20
C ALA A 290 14.87 1.10 15.32
N ARG A 291 14.87 0.55 16.55
CA ARG A 291 15.03 -0.88 16.81
C ARG A 291 13.92 -1.71 16.18
N VAL A 292 12.66 -1.29 16.31
CA VAL A 292 11.51 -1.96 15.69
C VAL A 292 11.52 -1.81 14.16
N PHE A 293 11.80 -0.60 13.67
CA PHE A 293 11.73 -0.27 12.25
C PHE A 293 12.82 -0.98 11.44
N ASN A 294 14.11 -0.74 11.77
CA ASN A 294 15.24 -1.24 11.00
C ASN A 294 16.33 -1.92 11.84
N GLY A 295 16.09 -2.26 13.11
CA GLY A 295 17.03 -3.03 13.91
C GLY A 295 18.21 -2.22 14.47
N TYR A 296 18.01 -0.94 14.78
CA TYR A 296 19.01 -0.14 15.50
C TYR A 296 19.42 -0.78 16.85
N SER A 297 20.69 -0.58 17.25
CA SER A 297 21.29 -1.05 18.51
C SER A 297 21.29 -2.57 18.74
N VAL A 298 21.09 -3.37 17.69
CA VAL A 298 21.32 -4.83 17.72
C VAL A 298 22.32 -5.23 16.63
N ASP A 299 22.74 -6.50 16.64
CA ASP A 299 23.61 -7.06 15.60
C ASP A 299 23.06 -6.71 14.20
N PRO A 300 23.84 -6.06 13.31
CA PRO A 300 23.38 -5.69 11.97
C PRO A 300 22.87 -6.87 11.12
N GLN A 301 23.28 -8.11 11.41
CA GLN A 301 22.77 -9.31 10.73
C GLN A 301 21.39 -9.77 11.23
N ARG A 302 20.91 -9.26 12.37
CA ARG A 302 19.56 -9.57 12.85
C ARG A 302 18.49 -9.00 11.92
N THR A 303 17.48 -9.83 11.64
CA THR A 303 16.41 -9.54 10.70
C THR A 303 15.04 -9.37 11.36
N ASP A 304 14.97 -9.39 12.69
CA ASP A 304 13.74 -9.21 13.47
C ASP A 304 13.41 -7.72 13.67
N ASN A 305 13.12 -7.08 12.56
CA ASN A 305 12.59 -5.72 12.46
C ASN A 305 11.69 -5.61 11.23
N VAL A 306 10.88 -4.56 11.17
CA VAL A 306 9.83 -4.41 10.16
C VAL A 306 10.41 -4.46 8.75
N VAL A 307 11.52 -3.73 8.51
CA VAL A 307 12.14 -3.64 7.19
C VAL A 307 12.54 -5.00 6.65
N GLN A 308 13.26 -5.81 7.43
CA GLN A 308 13.69 -7.12 6.94
C GLN A 308 12.56 -8.15 6.95
N ARG A 309 11.64 -8.14 7.92
CA ARG A 309 10.53 -9.12 7.97
C ARG A 309 9.57 -8.94 6.80
N MET A 310 9.15 -7.71 6.49
CA MET A 310 8.23 -7.47 5.38
C MET A 310 8.91 -7.68 4.02
N ARG A 311 10.15 -7.21 3.82
CA ARG A 311 10.85 -7.38 2.53
C ARG A 311 11.33 -8.80 2.27
N ALA A 312 11.46 -9.65 3.30
CA ALA A 312 11.75 -11.06 3.12
C ALA A 312 10.62 -11.82 2.39
N VAL A 313 9.36 -11.41 2.62
CA VAL A 313 8.20 -12.02 1.93
C VAL A 313 7.76 -11.24 0.70
N ASN A 314 7.96 -9.92 0.69
CA ASN A 314 7.62 -9.08 -0.46
C ASN A 314 8.66 -7.96 -0.62
N PRO A 315 9.67 -8.14 -1.49
CA PRO A 315 10.73 -7.16 -1.68
C PRO A 315 10.27 -5.80 -2.25
N GLN A 316 9.03 -5.70 -2.75
CA GLN A 316 8.49 -4.48 -3.37
C GLN A 316 7.72 -3.59 -2.39
N VAL A 317 7.49 -4.02 -1.16
CA VAL A 317 6.80 -3.19 -0.15
C VAL A 317 7.56 -1.91 0.11
N ARG A 318 6.81 -0.80 0.16
CA ARG A 318 7.35 0.50 0.55
C ARG A 318 7.09 0.73 2.03
N LEU A 319 8.12 1.10 2.77
CA LEU A 319 8.10 1.27 4.21
C LEU A 319 8.45 2.71 4.56
N LEU A 320 7.49 3.40 5.16
CA LEU A 320 7.59 4.79 5.54
C LEU A 320 7.79 4.92 7.05
N VAL A 321 8.70 5.81 7.41
CA VAL A 321 8.90 6.22 8.80
C VAL A 321 7.66 6.96 9.30
N VAL A 322 7.34 6.77 10.57
CA VAL A 322 6.18 7.32 11.27
C VAL A 322 6.10 8.84 11.22
N PRO A 323 4.90 9.44 11.14
CA PRO A 323 4.74 10.86 11.42
C PRO A 323 4.84 11.14 12.92
N LEU A 324 5.46 12.26 13.27
CA LEU A 324 5.49 12.78 14.63
C LEU A 324 4.47 13.92 14.78
N THR A 325 3.90 14.03 15.97
CA THR A 325 3.02 15.14 16.34
C THR A 325 3.89 16.39 16.57
N PRO A 326 3.66 17.51 15.87
CA PRO A 326 4.43 18.73 16.09
C PRO A 326 4.04 19.40 17.41
N TRP A 327 4.97 20.20 17.95
CA TRP A 327 4.75 21.12 19.08
C TRP A 327 4.39 20.47 20.43
N ILE A 328 4.57 19.16 20.57
CA ILE A 328 4.43 18.49 21.86
C ILE A 328 5.77 18.43 22.58
N ASP A 329 5.74 18.61 23.90
CA ASP A 329 6.89 18.57 24.81
C ASP A 329 6.90 17.34 25.72
N ASP A 330 5.92 16.46 25.54
CA ASP A 330 5.77 15.13 26.15
C ASP A 330 7.06 14.30 26.18
N GLN A 331 7.81 14.31 25.07
CA GLN A 331 9.05 13.57 24.89
C GLN A 331 10.10 14.40 24.13
N ASP A 332 11.38 14.11 24.40
CA ASP A 332 12.54 14.77 23.81
C ASP A 332 13.45 13.71 23.12
N GLY A 333 14.53 14.14 22.49
CA GLY A 333 15.54 13.25 21.90
C GLY A 333 16.95 13.54 22.41
N ALA A 334 17.77 12.48 22.51
CA ALA A 334 19.14 12.58 22.99
C ALA A 334 20.05 13.44 22.08
N ILE A 335 19.76 13.49 20.78
CA ILE A 335 20.51 14.27 19.79
C ILE A 335 19.72 15.53 19.45
N ARG A 336 20.18 16.66 19.99
CA ARG A 336 19.52 17.95 19.81
C ARG A 336 19.55 18.43 18.37
N ASP A 337 18.40 18.92 17.90
CA ASP A 337 18.35 19.77 16.73
C ASP A 337 18.85 21.18 17.07
N PHE A 338 19.29 21.96 16.06
CA PHE A 338 19.77 23.32 16.31
C PHE A 338 18.69 24.26 16.85
N LEU A 339 17.41 23.98 16.58
CA LEU A 339 16.29 24.74 17.14
C LEU A 339 15.95 24.30 18.57
N ASN A 340 16.47 23.16 19.00
CA ASN A 340 16.37 22.60 20.34
C ASN A 340 14.95 22.65 20.93
N GLN A 341 14.00 22.13 20.17
CA GLN A 341 12.63 21.91 20.62
C GLN A 341 12.39 20.41 20.83
N PRO A 342 11.62 19.98 21.83
CA PRO A 342 11.49 18.56 22.17
C PRO A 342 11.08 17.66 21.00
N TRP A 343 10.01 18.03 20.26
CA TRP A 343 9.57 17.27 19.09
C TRP A 343 10.60 17.24 17.94
N LEU A 344 11.41 18.30 17.78
CA LEU A 344 12.47 18.34 16.76
C LEU A 344 13.69 17.53 17.18
N ASN A 345 14.04 17.54 18.46
CA ASN A 345 15.10 16.70 19.02
C ASN A 345 14.73 15.22 18.94
N TYR A 346 13.47 14.87 19.24
CA TYR A 346 12.93 13.52 19.07
C TYR A 346 13.09 13.07 17.61
N MET A 347 12.61 13.87 16.65
CA MET A 347 12.76 13.58 15.21
C MET A 347 14.23 13.45 14.81
N ASN A 348 15.09 14.36 15.27
CA ASN A 348 16.49 14.35 14.91
C ASN A 348 17.23 13.12 15.44
N THR A 349 16.90 12.69 16.66
CA THR A 349 17.43 11.46 17.25
C THR A 349 16.94 10.23 16.48
N LEU A 350 15.65 10.19 16.15
CA LEU A 350 15.05 9.09 15.38
C LEU A 350 15.71 8.92 14.01
N VAL A 351 15.85 10.01 13.24
CA VAL A 351 16.45 9.96 11.90
C VAL A 351 17.93 9.60 11.96
N ALA A 352 18.67 10.09 12.98
CA ALA A 352 20.06 9.71 13.21
C ALA A 352 20.21 8.20 13.42
N HIS A 353 19.39 7.61 14.29
CA HIS A 353 19.45 6.18 14.62
C HIS A 353 19.04 5.31 13.42
N ILE A 354 18.11 5.77 12.60
CA ILE A 354 17.79 5.13 11.33
C ILE A 354 19.00 5.15 10.39
N ASP A 355 19.65 6.30 10.21
CA ASP A 355 20.84 6.44 9.36
C ASP A 355 22.00 5.57 9.84
N GLU A 356 22.26 5.54 11.15
CA GLU A 356 23.29 4.70 11.76
C GLU A 356 23.03 3.21 11.50
N SER A 357 21.81 2.73 11.79
CA SER A 357 21.43 1.33 11.57
C SER A 357 21.54 0.93 10.10
N VAL A 358 21.12 1.81 9.18
CA VAL A 358 21.28 1.58 7.75
C VAL A 358 22.75 1.45 7.36
N LYS A 359 23.61 2.35 7.85
CA LYS A 359 25.06 2.32 7.55
C LYS A 359 25.67 1.01 8.07
N ALA A 360 25.41 0.63 9.31
CA ALA A 360 25.89 -0.61 9.90
C ALA A 360 25.41 -1.86 9.13
N LYS A 361 24.13 -1.88 8.70
CA LYS A 361 23.57 -2.98 7.89
C LYS A 361 24.21 -3.07 6.50
N ARG A 362 24.48 -1.93 5.86
CA ARG A 362 25.18 -1.92 4.56
C ARG A 362 26.61 -2.45 4.69
N GLU A 363 27.31 -2.15 5.78
CA GLU A 363 28.68 -2.63 6.02
C GLU A 363 28.78 -4.16 6.10
N VAL A 364 27.76 -4.82 6.65
CA VAL A 364 27.67 -6.29 6.71
C VAL A 364 26.98 -6.92 5.50
N GLY A 365 26.64 -6.12 4.47
CA GLY A 365 26.04 -6.61 3.22
C GLY A 365 24.53 -6.86 3.27
N THR A 366 23.82 -6.38 4.30
CA THR A 366 22.35 -6.43 4.32
C THR A 366 21.76 -5.44 3.31
N ALA A 367 21.16 -5.97 2.24
CA ALA A 367 20.47 -5.18 1.24
C ALA A 367 19.15 -4.60 1.77
N LEU A 368 18.65 -3.54 1.14
CA LEU A 368 17.33 -2.96 1.38
C LEU A 368 17.05 -2.69 2.88
N ALA A 369 17.98 -2.05 3.58
CA ALA A 369 17.79 -1.63 4.98
C ALA A 369 17.16 -0.22 5.12
N ASN A 370 17.10 0.54 4.03
CA ASN A 370 16.60 1.92 4.02
C ASN A 370 15.08 2.00 4.19
N PRO A 371 14.54 3.05 4.83
CA PRO A 371 13.16 3.47 4.56
C PRO A 371 12.99 3.87 3.09
N ASP A 372 11.75 3.87 2.61
CA ASP A 372 11.39 4.38 1.27
C ASP A 372 10.89 5.82 1.30
N GLY A 373 10.67 6.37 2.50
CA GLY A 373 10.22 7.74 2.71
C GLY A 373 9.75 7.99 4.13
N PHE A 374 9.16 9.17 4.32
CA PHE A 374 8.70 9.65 5.63
C PHE A 374 7.23 10.07 5.54
N ALA A 375 6.39 9.50 6.40
CA ALA A 375 5.12 10.13 6.69
C ALA A 375 5.37 11.29 7.66
N ILE A 376 4.72 12.43 7.42
CA ILE A 376 4.82 13.62 8.27
C ILE A 376 3.42 14.21 8.52
N GLN A 377 3.30 14.96 9.61
CA GLN A 377 2.14 15.80 9.90
C GLN A 377 2.50 17.26 9.75
N ALA A 378 1.56 18.03 9.20
CA ALA A 378 1.73 19.47 8.98
C ALA A 378 0.40 20.21 9.19
N PRO A 379 -0.14 20.26 10.43
CA PRO A 379 -1.32 21.06 10.73
C PRO A 379 -1.06 22.56 10.56
N GLY A 380 -2.10 23.32 10.23
CA GLY A 380 -2.09 24.77 10.10
C GLY A 380 -2.56 25.48 11.37
N ARG A 381 -2.14 26.74 11.53
CA ARG A 381 -2.54 27.62 12.62
C ARG A 381 -3.18 28.93 12.11
N PRO A 382 -4.34 28.86 11.45
CA PRO A 382 -4.95 30.02 10.76
C PRO A 382 -5.39 31.15 11.71
N THR A 383 -5.54 30.85 13.00
CA THR A 383 -5.91 31.72 14.11
C THR A 383 -4.75 32.54 14.65
N ALA A 384 -3.51 32.30 14.19
CA ALA A 384 -2.33 32.99 14.69
C ALA A 384 -2.40 34.52 14.43
N PRO A 385 -1.99 35.37 15.38
CA PRO A 385 -2.08 36.82 15.25
C PRO A 385 -1.41 37.40 13.99
N GLU A 386 -0.31 36.79 13.55
CA GLU A 386 0.49 37.18 12.40
C GLU A 386 -0.29 37.11 11.07
N VAL A 387 -1.29 36.22 11.01
CA VAL A 387 -2.12 35.98 9.82
C VAL A 387 -3.58 36.41 10.02
N ALA A 388 -3.91 37.07 11.13
CA ALA A 388 -5.29 37.44 11.48
C ALA A 388 -6.04 38.22 10.38
N ASN A 389 -5.32 39.05 9.60
CA ASN A 389 -5.91 39.80 8.49
C ASN A 389 -6.15 38.95 7.23
N GLN A 390 -5.41 37.85 7.05
CA GLN A 390 -5.50 36.95 5.90
C GLN A 390 -5.22 35.48 6.30
N PRO A 391 -6.09 34.85 7.12
CA PRO A 391 -5.86 33.50 7.68
C PRO A 391 -5.59 32.42 6.63
N SER A 392 -6.19 32.53 5.44
CA SER A 392 -5.99 31.57 4.34
C SER A 392 -4.57 31.59 3.77
N ARG A 393 -3.76 32.63 4.04
CA ARG A 393 -2.34 32.69 3.64
C ARG A 393 -1.39 32.00 4.60
N GLU A 394 -1.88 31.48 5.72
CA GLU A 394 -1.06 30.80 6.72
C GLU A 394 -0.15 29.70 6.13
N PRO A 395 -0.59 28.87 5.16
CA PRO A 395 0.29 27.83 4.61
C PRO A 395 1.54 28.35 3.90
N ALA A 396 1.49 29.60 3.44
CA ALA A 396 2.59 30.28 2.76
C ALA A 396 3.34 31.27 3.67
N THR A 397 3.02 31.31 4.96
CA THR A 397 3.58 32.26 5.93
C THR A 397 4.41 31.51 6.95
N ASP A 398 5.61 32.00 7.24
CA ASP A 398 6.41 31.46 8.34
C ASP A 398 5.82 31.99 9.65
N LEU A 399 5.45 31.08 10.54
CA LEU A 399 4.91 31.39 11.85
C LEU A 399 5.90 30.99 12.93
N TYR A 400 6.08 31.86 13.92
CA TYR A 400 7.03 31.64 15.02
C TYR A 400 6.35 31.97 16.35
N ARG A 401 6.73 31.24 17.40
CA ARG A 401 6.33 31.54 18.78
C ARG A 401 7.56 31.84 19.62
N THR A 402 7.40 32.76 20.57
CA THR A 402 8.53 33.23 21.40
C THR A 402 9.19 32.08 22.13
N GLU A 403 8.39 31.18 22.69
CA GLU A 403 8.78 29.97 23.41
C GLU A 403 9.47 28.92 22.52
N TRP A 404 9.24 28.95 21.20
CA TRP A 404 9.80 27.99 20.25
C TRP A 404 10.92 28.59 19.38
N GLY A 405 11.26 29.86 19.62
CA GLY A 405 12.28 30.59 18.87
C GLY A 405 11.98 30.63 17.37
N ARG A 406 12.81 29.92 16.59
CA ARG A 406 12.70 29.88 15.12
C ARG A 406 12.08 28.59 14.57
N ALA A 407 11.58 27.71 15.43
CA ALA A 407 10.80 26.56 14.95
C ALA A 407 9.47 27.02 14.38
N GLN A 408 9.06 26.38 13.28
CA GLN A 408 7.81 26.71 12.59
C GLN A 408 6.61 26.33 13.47
N ALA A 409 5.70 27.28 13.63
CA ALA A 409 4.50 27.17 14.47
C ALA A 409 3.21 26.94 13.68
N GLY A 410 3.30 26.76 12.36
CA GLY A 410 2.16 26.54 11.46
C GLY A 410 2.43 25.44 10.43
N PHE A 411 1.67 25.43 9.34
CA PHE A 411 1.71 24.42 8.27
C PHE A 411 3.14 24.13 7.78
N ARG A 412 3.98 25.16 7.71
CA ARG A 412 5.38 25.06 7.29
C ARG A 412 6.29 24.31 8.24
N VAL A 413 5.79 23.73 9.33
CA VAL A 413 6.51 22.74 10.15
C VAL A 413 7.07 21.58 9.32
N TYR A 414 6.47 21.26 8.16
CA TYR A 414 7.04 20.33 7.20
C TYR A 414 8.48 20.69 6.78
N LYS A 415 8.85 21.98 6.75
CA LYS A 415 10.22 22.41 6.41
C LYS A 415 11.22 22.00 7.48
N ASP A 416 10.83 22.05 8.76
CA ASP A 416 11.66 21.57 9.86
C ASP A 416 11.84 20.05 9.80
N TRP A 417 10.77 19.32 9.47
CA TRP A 417 10.84 17.88 9.22
C TRP A 417 11.80 17.55 8.07
N LEU A 418 11.60 18.16 6.90
CA LEU A 418 12.44 17.93 5.73
C LEU A 418 13.90 18.30 5.98
N ARG A 419 14.16 19.36 6.73
CA ARG A 419 15.52 19.76 7.10
C ARG A 419 16.23 18.71 7.94
N ILE A 420 15.53 18.07 8.88
CA ILE A 420 16.08 16.97 9.68
C ILE A 420 16.28 15.74 8.81
N ILE A 421 15.28 15.34 8.01
CA ILE A 421 15.37 14.21 7.07
C ILE A 421 16.57 14.37 6.14
N ASN A 422 16.82 15.58 5.63
CA ASN A 422 17.89 15.87 4.68
C ASN A 422 19.29 16.01 5.28
N ARG A 423 19.40 16.05 6.62
CA ARG A 423 20.68 16.18 7.31
C ARG A 423 21.53 14.92 7.18
N TYR A 424 20.91 13.75 7.18
CA TYR A 424 21.60 12.46 7.22
C TYR A 424 21.73 11.84 5.83
N ASP A 425 22.84 11.14 5.59
CA ASP A 425 23.24 10.73 4.24
C ASP A 425 22.29 9.69 3.65
N THR A 426 21.79 8.75 4.45
CA THR A 426 20.94 7.68 3.93
C THR A 426 19.49 8.10 3.76
N THR A 427 19.08 9.25 4.30
CA THR A 427 17.70 9.74 4.27
C THR A 427 17.52 11.00 3.43
N ARG A 428 18.63 11.61 2.99
CA ARG A 428 18.61 12.83 2.17
C ARG A 428 17.89 12.61 0.83
N GLY A 429 16.96 13.52 0.54
CA GLY A 429 16.16 13.54 -0.68
C GLY A 429 15.05 12.49 -0.73
N MET A 430 14.82 11.75 0.36
CA MET A 430 13.73 10.78 0.41
C MET A 430 12.36 11.47 0.30
N PRO A 431 11.39 10.82 -0.36
CA PRO A 431 10.05 11.37 -0.47
C PRO A 431 9.40 11.48 0.91
N ALA A 432 8.63 12.54 1.08
CA ALA A 432 7.82 12.77 2.26
C ALA A 432 6.33 12.90 1.87
N TYR A 433 5.47 12.45 2.77
CA TYR A 433 4.02 12.38 2.56
C TYR A 433 3.37 13.09 3.74
N ILE A 434 2.65 14.20 3.50
CA ILE A 434 1.82 14.80 4.55
C ILE A 434 0.58 13.91 4.67
N VAL A 435 0.64 12.94 5.58
CA VAL A 435 -0.39 11.89 5.73
C VAL A 435 -1.57 12.34 6.58
N SER A 436 -1.47 13.54 7.14
CA SER A 436 -2.54 14.21 7.85
C SER A 436 -2.22 15.71 7.96
N THR A 437 -3.17 16.52 7.52
CA THR A 437 -3.22 17.96 7.74
C THR A 437 -4.64 18.37 8.11
N ASN A 438 -4.76 19.40 8.93
CA ASN A 438 -5.99 20.11 9.23
C ASN A 438 -5.61 21.46 9.90
N THR A 439 -6.57 22.20 10.44
CA THR A 439 -6.33 23.47 11.15
C THR A 439 -6.44 23.32 12.68
N TRP A 440 -6.38 22.09 13.20
CA TRP A 440 -6.41 21.81 14.62
C TRP A 440 -4.99 21.70 15.18
N THR A 441 -4.79 22.26 16.37
CA THR A 441 -3.55 22.15 17.13
C THR A 441 -3.87 21.75 18.57
N SER A 442 -2.97 20.99 19.21
CA SER A 442 -3.21 20.43 20.55
C SER A 442 -3.35 21.49 21.63
N ASP A 443 -2.74 22.66 21.43
CA ASP A 443 -2.74 23.78 22.36
C ASP A 443 -3.97 24.69 22.23
N GLU A 444 -4.50 24.89 21.01
CA GLU A 444 -5.71 25.69 20.81
C GLU A 444 -6.99 24.85 20.93
N ARG A 445 -6.94 23.57 20.55
CA ARG A 445 -8.06 22.62 20.57
C ARG A 445 -9.31 23.08 19.83
N ILE A 446 -9.14 23.93 18.81
CA ILE A 446 -10.22 24.41 17.96
C ILE A 446 -10.33 23.49 16.74
N PRO A 447 -11.47 22.78 16.53
CA PRO A 447 -11.62 21.88 15.39
C PRO A 447 -11.75 22.67 14.08
N PRO A 448 -11.40 22.07 12.93
CA PRO A 448 -11.49 22.71 11.61
C PRO A 448 -12.88 23.22 11.26
N ALA A 449 -13.94 22.55 11.72
CA ALA A 449 -15.31 23.04 11.59
C ALA A 449 -15.55 24.46 12.17
N GLN A 450 -14.66 24.97 13.02
CA GLN A 450 -14.77 26.28 13.67
C GLN A 450 -13.69 27.28 13.24
N ASN A 451 -12.54 26.84 12.72
CA ASN A 451 -11.43 27.74 12.36
C ASN A 451 -10.87 27.60 10.93
N TYR A 452 -11.44 26.76 10.06
CA TYR A 452 -11.04 26.66 8.67
C TYR A 452 -11.35 27.94 7.87
N PRO A 453 -10.34 28.65 7.34
CA PRO A 453 -10.57 29.79 6.46
C PRO A 453 -10.65 29.35 4.99
N PRO A 454 -11.66 29.81 4.22
CA PRO A 454 -11.73 29.54 2.77
C PRO A 454 -10.45 29.94 2.03
N GLY A 455 -9.96 29.07 1.15
CA GLY A 455 -8.71 29.25 0.41
C GLY A 455 -7.48 28.68 1.12
N TRP A 456 -7.59 28.18 2.36
CA TRP A 456 -6.46 27.63 3.09
C TRP A 456 -5.88 26.39 2.40
N LEU A 457 -6.71 25.42 2.04
CA LEU A 457 -6.24 24.18 1.39
C LEU A 457 -5.61 24.46 0.02
N THR A 458 -6.14 25.42 -0.73
CA THR A 458 -5.57 25.90 -2.00
C THR A 458 -4.17 26.45 -1.81
N ASN A 459 -3.96 27.25 -0.75
CA ASN A 459 -2.63 27.78 -0.44
C ASN A 459 -1.68 26.69 0.07
N ALA A 460 -2.17 25.72 0.85
CA ALA A 460 -1.41 24.56 1.29
C ALA A 460 -0.96 23.69 0.11
N LEU A 461 -1.87 23.34 -0.81
CA LEU A 461 -1.53 22.58 -2.01
C LEU A 461 -0.52 23.33 -2.89
N ARG A 462 -0.65 24.66 -3.02
CA ARG A 462 0.32 25.47 -3.77
C ARG A 462 1.70 25.45 -3.12
N GLU A 463 1.76 25.48 -1.79
CA GLU A 463 3.03 25.38 -1.06
C GLU A 463 3.65 23.99 -1.25
N VAL A 464 2.86 22.91 -1.13
CA VAL A 464 3.30 21.52 -1.34
C VAL A 464 3.86 21.32 -2.75
N ARG A 465 3.16 21.79 -3.78
CA ARG A 465 3.61 21.68 -5.19
C ARG A 465 4.93 22.40 -5.50
N ARG A 466 5.40 23.28 -4.61
CA ARG A 466 6.70 23.96 -4.75
C ARG A 466 7.85 23.17 -4.14
N GLU A 467 7.57 22.15 -3.33
CA GLU A 467 8.57 21.31 -2.67
C GLU A 467 8.58 19.91 -3.31
N PRO A 468 9.58 19.59 -4.15
CA PRO A 468 9.62 18.34 -4.90
C PRO A 468 9.66 17.06 -4.06
N GLN A 469 10.11 17.13 -2.80
CA GLN A 469 10.12 15.96 -1.92
C GLN A 469 8.72 15.57 -1.43
N LEU A 470 7.76 16.51 -1.40
CA LEU A 470 6.42 16.23 -0.93
C LEU A 470 5.58 15.58 -2.03
N GLN A 471 5.12 14.35 -1.78
CA GLN A 471 4.36 13.55 -2.76
C GLN A 471 2.85 13.56 -2.52
N ALA A 472 2.42 13.90 -1.30
CA ALA A 472 1.03 13.86 -0.88
C ALA A 472 0.71 14.95 0.14
N LEU A 473 -0.51 15.47 0.07
CA LEU A 473 -1.18 16.37 1.01
C LEU A 473 -2.54 15.77 1.37
N CYS A 474 -2.59 15.03 2.48
CA CYS A 474 -3.80 14.32 2.91
C CYS A 474 -4.53 15.08 4.00
N TRP A 475 -5.79 15.48 3.76
CA TRP A 475 -6.66 16.02 4.79
C TRP A 475 -6.99 14.97 5.86
N PHE A 476 -7.01 15.35 7.14
CA PHE A 476 -7.05 14.41 8.26
C PHE A 476 -8.28 13.51 8.34
N LEU A 477 -9.43 13.88 7.78
CA LEU A 477 -10.58 13.00 7.79
C LEU A 477 -11.56 13.33 6.67
N ASP A 478 -11.87 12.34 5.83
CA ASP A 478 -12.99 12.43 4.91
C ASP A 478 -14.21 11.71 5.47
N HIS A 479 -14.16 10.39 5.57
CA HIS A 479 -15.23 9.56 6.11
C HIS A 479 -14.85 8.95 7.47
N PRO A 480 -15.59 9.21 8.55
CA PRO A 480 -15.32 8.56 9.84
C PRO A 480 -15.60 7.05 9.73
N GLN A 481 -14.56 6.23 9.92
CA GLN A 481 -14.71 4.78 10.11
C GLN A 481 -15.07 4.51 11.58
N GLY A 482 -16.11 3.69 11.82
CA GLY A 482 -16.65 3.44 13.17
C GLY A 482 -17.92 4.24 13.46
N ASP A 483 -18.19 4.57 14.74
CA ASP A 483 -19.41 5.28 15.14
C ASP A 483 -19.42 6.72 14.59
N PRO A 484 -20.27 7.03 13.59
CA PRO A 484 -20.33 8.34 12.96
C PRO A 484 -21.06 9.37 13.83
N SER A 485 -21.69 8.95 14.93
CA SER A 485 -22.36 9.83 15.90
C SER A 485 -21.42 10.42 16.96
N SER A 486 -20.16 9.97 16.98
CA SER A 486 -19.11 10.57 17.81
C SER A 486 -18.89 12.03 17.38
N GLU A 487 -19.29 12.97 18.24
CA GLU A 487 -19.12 14.42 18.05
C GLU A 487 -17.65 14.79 17.79
N LEU A 488 -16.70 13.94 18.21
CA LEU A 488 -15.26 14.13 18.02
C LEU A 488 -14.84 14.14 16.55
N TRP A 489 -15.41 13.28 15.70
CA TRP A 489 -14.99 13.15 14.30
C TRP A 489 -15.72 14.11 13.37
N GLY A 490 -16.94 14.50 13.73
CA GLY A 490 -17.77 15.40 12.94
C GLY A 490 -17.10 16.75 12.66
N GLY A 491 -16.25 17.24 13.57
CA GLY A 491 -15.53 18.51 13.42
C GLY A 491 -14.40 18.50 12.37
N PHE A 492 -14.04 17.33 11.84
CA PHE A 492 -12.90 17.14 10.93
C PHE A 492 -13.29 16.60 9.56
N SER A 493 -14.46 15.95 9.45
CA SER A 493 -14.90 15.20 8.27
C SER A 493 -15.31 16.11 7.09
N LEU A 494 -14.69 15.89 5.93
CA LEU A 494 -15.10 16.51 4.66
C LEU A 494 -16.44 15.96 4.14
N ASN A 495 -16.76 14.70 4.41
CA ASN A 495 -18.04 14.11 4.02
C ASN A 495 -19.21 14.69 4.83
N LEU A 496 -19.09 14.80 6.15
CA LEU A 496 -20.18 15.27 7.04
C LEU A 496 -20.44 16.78 6.93
N ARG A 497 -19.46 17.56 6.45
CA ARG A 497 -19.60 19.01 6.12
C ARG A 497 -20.11 19.88 7.28
N ASN A 498 -19.77 19.55 8.53
CA ASN A 498 -20.18 20.34 9.70
C ASN A 498 -19.49 21.72 9.76
N GLY A 499 -20.26 22.79 9.97
CA GLY A 499 -19.72 24.14 10.12
C GLY A 499 -18.86 24.56 8.93
N GLN A 500 -17.65 25.05 9.20
CA GLN A 500 -16.70 25.45 8.16
C GLN A 500 -16.12 24.28 7.35
N MET A 501 -16.40 23.02 7.73
CA MET A 501 -16.06 21.86 6.89
C MET A 501 -16.82 21.84 5.58
N PHE A 502 -17.96 22.52 5.49
CA PHE A 502 -18.64 22.73 4.21
C PHE A 502 -17.73 23.44 3.19
N GLU A 503 -17.03 24.50 3.63
CA GLU A 503 -16.10 25.26 2.79
C GLU A 503 -14.85 24.45 2.46
N ALA A 504 -14.29 23.73 3.44
CA ALA A 504 -13.15 22.85 3.20
C ALA A 504 -13.47 21.75 2.18
N ALA A 505 -14.65 21.12 2.30
CA ALA A 505 -15.10 20.08 1.38
C ALA A 505 -15.34 20.63 -0.04
N ARG A 506 -16.01 21.79 -0.15
CA ARG A 506 -16.20 22.47 -1.44
C ARG A 506 -14.86 22.81 -2.09
N GLU A 507 -13.92 23.35 -1.33
CA GLU A 507 -12.58 23.68 -1.81
C GLU A 507 -11.79 22.44 -2.23
N PHE A 508 -11.86 21.34 -1.47
CA PHE A 508 -11.25 20.06 -1.86
C PHE A 508 -11.82 19.59 -3.20
N ASP A 509 -13.14 19.59 -3.37
CA ASP A 509 -13.84 19.19 -4.59
C ASP A 509 -13.46 20.06 -5.80
N GLU A 510 -13.29 21.38 -5.59
CA GLU A 510 -12.84 22.33 -6.62
C GLU A 510 -11.38 22.07 -7.04
N LEU A 511 -10.50 21.71 -6.10
CA LEU A 511 -9.11 21.42 -6.39
C LEU A 511 -8.92 20.10 -7.15
N LEU A 512 -9.86 19.15 -7.07
CA LEU A 512 -9.82 17.94 -7.89
C LEU A 512 -10.13 18.19 -9.37
N GLN A 513 -10.85 19.28 -9.69
CA GLN A 513 -11.17 19.67 -11.07
C GLN A 513 -9.99 20.31 -11.81
N ASN A 514 -8.97 20.76 -11.06
CA ASN A 514 -7.78 21.45 -11.55
C ASN A 514 -6.55 20.55 -11.47
#